data_AF-A0A420VMD0-F1
#
_entry.id   AF-A0A420VMD0-F1
#
_cell.length_a   1.000
_cell.length_b   1.000
_cell.length_c   1.000
_cell.angle_alpha   90.00
_cell.angle_beta   90.00
_cell.angle_gamma   90.00
#
_symmetry.space_group_name_H-M   'P 1'
#
loop_
_entity.id
_entity.type
_entity.pdbx_description
1 polymer ?
#
loop_
_entity_poly.entity_id
_entity_poly.type
_entity_poly.pdbx_seq_one_letter_code
_entity_poly.pdbx_strand_id
1 'polypeptide(L)'
;MVCEVQRRFLVENNDFIKILQEEKISYSKDKIRVFFTRISPFCDVKYKKINQNYFQFSLYKLHDILDKKTRKLSKKEFKKQYKRSLTKVINKTRISFQLSGNSFYLYRFKGNLQDLMILKVVFPTFEKAKQFNPPLFLKTYKEISEDENFYSKNLALYGDFSKIFDSARCIKILDKQEEISLHFPSQIQSFKAGKILLFVLFKRFKKEKIQFLQKVSVENLKQFYTSLSQINIFFDLFTTLFEASIQSKLKHYFVNLKQQIDITQIHALDLERYVFILSDLKMHSVMLDLEFILKNEHDFYQGAKEQILKRLIAFKLRKELVFLKKKIVKSHSNLDEEIERIKFLLCYFTTMFEEKNINKLKSYFVCSDVGLIFHDKKIMKKINKITKKLKIYS
;
A
#
# COMPACT_ATOMS: atom_id res chain seq x y z
N MET A 1 -30.29 5.44 -18.86
CA MET A 1 -29.39 4.67 -17.97
C MET A 1 -29.62 5.17 -16.55
N VAL A 2 -30.27 4.39 -15.68
CA VAL A 2 -30.57 4.87 -14.31
C VAL A 2 -29.31 4.72 -13.46
N CYS A 3 -28.58 5.81 -13.24
CA CYS A 3 -27.44 5.82 -12.35
C CYS A 3 -27.94 6.07 -10.93
N GLU A 4 -28.28 5.00 -10.20
CA GLU A 4 -28.58 5.11 -8.77
C GLU A 4 -27.40 5.77 -8.03
N VAL A 5 -27.68 6.89 -7.37
CA VAL A 5 -26.71 7.63 -6.55
C VAL A 5 -26.73 7.05 -5.14
N GLN A 6 -25.56 6.94 -4.50
CA GLN A 6 -25.44 6.29 -3.20
C GLN A 6 -24.63 7.14 -2.25
N ARG A 7 -25.19 7.47 -1.08
CA ARG A 7 -24.43 8.01 0.05
C ARG A 7 -24.07 6.89 1.03
N ARG A 8 -22.89 6.95 1.64
CA ARG A 8 -22.34 5.87 2.47
C ARG A 8 -21.83 6.42 3.80
N PHE A 9 -22.15 5.72 4.88
CA PHE A 9 -21.80 6.12 6.23
C PHE A 9 -21.12 4.96 6.95
N LEU A 10 -20.04 5.27 7.69
CA LEU A 10 -19.35 4.31 8.54
C LEU A 10 -20.10 4.22 9.87
N VAL A 11 -20.52 3.01 10.24
CA VAL A 11 -21.30 2.77 11.47
C VAL A 11 -20.41 2.08 12.50
N GLU A 12 -20.25 2.70 13.66
CA GLU A 12 -19.37 2.20 14.72
C GLU A 12 -20.07 1.19 15.66
N ASN A 13 -21.40 1.29 15.80
CA ASN A 13 -22.15 0.51 16.80
C ASN A 13 -23.00 -0.62 16.17
N ASN A 14 -22.94 -1.81 16.78
CA ASN A 14 -23.75 -2.98 16.46
C ASN A 14 -25.23 -2.83 16.87
N ASP A 15 -25.59 -1.81 17.64
CA ASP A 15 -26.95 -1.55 18.13
C ASP A 15 -27.92 -1.06 17.04
N PHE A 16 -27.46 -0.84 15.80
CA PHE A 16 -28.35 -0.40 14.71
C PHE A 16 -29.58 -1.31 14.50
N ILE A 17 -29.47 -2.61 14.78
CA ILE A 17 -30.63 -3.51 14.71
C ILE A 17 -31.63 -3.22 15.84
N LYS A 18 -31.15 -2.90 17.04
CA LYS A 18 -32.03 -2.55 18.17
C LYS A 18 -32.81 -1.29 17.84
N ILE A 19 -32.15 -0.27 17.28
CA ILE A 19 -32.81 0.95 16.79
C ILE A 19 -33.93 0.61 15.80
N LEU A 20 -33.66 -0.24 14.81
CA LEU A 20 -34.71 -0.66 13.86
C LEU A 20 -35.88 -1.38 14.53
N GLN A 21 -35.63 -2.16 15.59
CA GLN A 21 -36.66 -2.89 16.33
C GLN A 21 -37.49 -1.95 17.22
N GLU A 22 -36.84 -1.03 17.93
CA GLU A 22 -37.47 -0.01 18.78
C GLU A 22 -38.40 0.89 17.95
N GLU A 23 -37.93 1.31 16.77
CA GLU A 23 -38.70 2.11 15.81
C GLU A 23 -39.73 1.28 15.00
N LYS A 24 -39.86 -0.02 15.28
CA LYS A 24 -40.77 -0.95 14.57
C LYS A 24 -40.61 -0.95 13.04
N ILE A 25 -39.38 -0.71 12.56
CA ILE A 25 -39.07 -0.68 11.13
C ILE A 25 -38.85 -2.10 10.62
N SER A 26 -39.63 -2.50 9.61
CA SER A 26 -39.47 -3.80 8.96
C SER A 26 -38.16 -3.87 8.16
N TYR A 27 -37.49 -5.02 8.23
CA TYR A 27 -36.23 -5.24 7.52
C TYR A 27 -36.09 -6.66 7.00
N SER A 28 -35.27 -6.83 5.96
CA SER A 28 -34.89 -8.13 5.38
C SER A 28 -33.39 -8.37 5.44
N LYS A 29 -32.96 -9.64 5.43
CA LYS A 29 -31.54 -10.03 5.55
C LYS A 29 -31.11 -10.87 4.35
N ASP A 30 -30.02 -10.46 3.70
CA ASP A 30 -29.38 -11.20 2.62
C ASP A 30 -27.94 -11.58 2.96
N LYS A 31 -27.59 -12.85 2.73
CA LYS A 31 -26.21 -13.31 2.77
C LYS A 31 -25.56 -13.07 1.40
N ILE A 32 -24.50 -12.28 1.39
CA ILE A 32 -23.82 -11.85 0.17
C ILE A 32 -22.37 -12.35 0.18
N ARG A 33 -21.95 -12.92 -0.95
CA ARG A 33 -20.55 -13.26 -1.23
C ARG A 33 -20.11 -12.59 -2.52
N VAL A 34 -18.96 -11.91 -2.51
CA VAL A 34 -18.40 -11.19 -3.67
C VAL A 34 -16.94 -11.56 -3.89
N PHE A 35 -16.54 -11.72 -5.14
CA PHE A 35 -15.13 -11.81 -5.54
C PHE A 35 -14.92 -11.18 -6.92
N PHE A 36 -13.67 -10.84 -7.25
CA PHE A 36 -13.30 -10.24 -8.53
C PHE A 36 -12.46 -11.20 -9.35
N THR A 37 -12.70 -11.24 -10.66
CA THR A 37 -11.85 -11.98 -11.63
C THR A 37 -11.09 -11.06 -12.57
N ARG A 38 -11.44 -9.77 -12.60
CA ARG A 38 -10.73 -8.73 -13.33
C ARG A 38 -10.84 -7.41 -12.58
N ILE A 39 -9.72 -6.74 -12.40
CA ILE A 39 -9.63 -5.37 -11.89
C ILE A 39 -8.62 -4.62 -12.77
N SER A 40 -9.02 -3.47 -13.30
CA SER A 40 -8.16 -2.61 -14.11
C SER A 40 -8.75 -1.20 -14.20
N PRO A 41 -7.97 -0.18 -14.59
CA PRO A 41 -8.48 1.20 -14.71
C PRO A 41 -9.72 1.37 -15.59
N PHE A 42 -9.91 0.45 -16.55
CA PHE A 42 -10.96 0.52 -17.57
C PHE A 42 -12.01 -0.58 -17.43
N CYS A 43 -11.80 -1.57 -16.56
CA CYS A 43 -12.69 -2.72 -16.50
C CYS A 43 -12.57 -3.46 -15.16
N ASP A 44 -13.71 -3.61 -14.50
CA ASP A 44 -13.88 -4.47 -13.33
C ASP A 44 -14.93 -5.54 -13.61
N VAL A 45 -14.61 -6.79 -13.30
CA VAL A 45 -15.56 -7.91 -13.36
C VAL A 45 -15.62 -8.56 -12.00
N LYS A 46 -16.81 -8.51 -11.38
CA LYS A 46 -17.09 -9.12 -10.08
C LYS A 46 -18.25 -10.08 -10.17
N TYR A 47 -18.19 -11.12 -9.34
CA TYR A 47 -19.23 -12.11 -9.20
C TYR A 47 -19.83 -11.97 -7.81
N LYS A 48 -21.16 -12.00 -7.73
CA LYS A 48 -21.91 -11.85 -6.49
C LYS A 48 -22.90 -13.00 -6.34
N LYS A 49 -22.87 -13.67 -5.20
CA LYS A 49 -23.94 -14.55 -4.73
C LYS A 49 -24.78 -13.76 -3.72
N ILE A 50 -26.09 -13.74 -3.90
CA ILE A 50 -27.06 -13.17 -2.96
C ILE A 50 -28.02 -14.30 -2.61
N ASN A 51 -27.96 -14.78 -1.37
CA ASN A 51 -28.68 -15.98 -0.93
C ASN A 51 -28.44 -17.15 -1.89
N GLN A 52 -29.43 -17.57 -2.68
CA GLN A 52 -29.30 -18.66 -3.65
C GLN A 52 -29.08 -18.19 -5.09
N ASN A 53 -29.11 -16.88 -5.36
CA ASN A 53 -28.97 -16.29 -6.68
C ASN A 53 -27.51 -15.90 -6.98
N TYR A 54 -27.09 -16.05 -8.24
CA TYR A 54 -25.72 -15.81 -8.70
C TYR A 54 -25.72 -14.79 -9.84
N PHE A 55 -24.78 -13.86 -9.80
CA PHE A 55 -24.70 -12.75 -10.75
C PHE A 55 -23.26 -12.45 -11.13
N GLN A 56 -23.05 -12.03 -12.36
CA GLN A 56 -21.88 -11.31 -12.83
C GLN A 56 -22.23 -9.83 -12.95
N PHE A 57 -21.34 -8.98 -12.47
CA PHE A 57 -21.38 -7.55 -12.69
C PHE A 57 -20.11 -7.16 -13.41
N SER A 58 -20.26 -6.54 -14.58
CA SER A 58 -19.17 -5.96 -15.34
C SER A 58 -19.32 -4.44 -15.35
N LEU A 59 -18.22 -3.75 -15.08
CA LEU A 59 -18.09 -2.31 -15.22
C LEU A 59 -17.02 -2.06 -16.28
N TYR A 60 -17.34 -1.33 -17.33
CA TYR A 60 -16.39 -0.85 -18.32
C TYR A 60 -16.34 0.67 -18.26
N LYS A 61 -15.13 1.21 -18.22
CA LYS A 61 -14.87 2.65 -18.21
C LYS A 61 -14.00 3.00 -19.41
N LEU A 62 -14.54 3.80 -20.32
CA LEU A 62 -13.82 4.34 -21.47
C LEU A 62 -14.06 5.85 -21.51
N HIS A 63 -13.02 6.63 -21.21
CA HIS A 63 -13.13 8.07 -20.96
C HIS A 63 -14.24 8.36 -19.92
N ASP A 64 -15.26 9.14 -20.29
CA ASP A 64 -16.39 9.49 -19.43
C ASP A 64 -17.56 8.51 -19.54
N ILE A 65 -17.46 7.52 -20.43
CA ILE A 65 -18.49 6.50 -20.62
C ILE A 65 -18.29 5.39 -19.59
N LEU A 66 -19.36 5.13 -18.85
CA LEU A 66 -19.42 4.08 -17.86
C LEU A 66 -20.50 3.07 -18.26
N ASP A 67 -20.12 1.87 -18.70
CA ASP A 67 -21.06 0.79 -19.04
C ASP A 67 -21.14 -0.22 -17.89
N LYS A 68 -22.34 -0.36 -17.32
CA LYS A 68 -22.65 -1.28 -16.21
C LYS A 68 -23.55 -2.39 -16.72
N LYS A 69 -23.04 -3.63 -16.72
CA LYS A 69 -23.79 -4.82 -17.12
C LYS A 69 -23.98 -5.79 -15.95
N THR A 70 -25.20 -6.30 -15.80
CA THR A 70 -25.54 -7.34 -14.83
C THR A 70 -26.09 -8.55 -15.56
N ARG A 71 -25.54 -9.73 -15.28
CA ARG A 71 -25.98 -11.00 -15.88
C ARG A 71 -26.23 -12.03 -14.78
N LYS A 72 -27.39 -12.69 -14.80
CA LYS A 72 -27.68 -13.84 -13.92
C LYS A 72 -26.90 -15.07 -14.39
N LEU A 73 -26.45 -15.89 -13.45
CA LEU A 73 -25.62 -17.06 -13.70
C LEU A 73 -26.20 -18.32 -13.05
N SER A 74 -25.78 -19.47 -13.56
CA SER A 74 -25.94 -20.74 -12.87
C SER A 74 -24.93 -20.90 -11.72
N LYS A 75 -25.25 -21.77 -10.75
CA LYS A 75 -24.34 -22.17 -9.67
C LYS A 75 -23.05 -22.81 -10.21
N LYS A 76 -23.13 -23.58 -11.29
CA LYS A 76 -21.98 -24.24 -11.94
C LYS A 76 -21.00 -23.22 -12.51
N GLU A 77 -21.49 -22.23 -13.26
CA GLU A 77 -20.67 -21.15 -13.80
C GLU A 77 -20.01 -20.32 -12.70
N PHE A 78 -20.76 -19.95 -11.65
CA PHE A 78 -20.22 -19.19 -10.52
C PHE A 78 -19.06 -19.94 -9.83
N LYS A 79 -19.21 -21.25 -9.59
CA LYS A 79 -18.13 -22.09 -9.03
C LYS A 79 -16.91 -22.16 -9.94
N LYS A 80 -17.10 -22.23 -11.26
CA LYS A 80 -16.00 -22.22 -12.24
C LYS A 80 -15.20 -20.91 -12.16
N GLN A 81 -15.89 -19.77 -12.07
CA GLN A 81 -15.25 -18.46 -11.97
C GLN A 81 -14.61 -18.21 -10.61
N TYR A 82 -15.16 -18.78 -9.53
CA TYR A 82 -14.58 -18.70 -8.19
C TYR A 82 -13.14 -19.21 -8.14
N LYS A 83 -12.82 -20.30 -8.86
CA LYS A 83 -11.46 -20.83 -8.98
C LYS A 83 -10.47 -19.86 -9.64
N ARG A 84 -10.98 -18.85 -10.37
CA ARG A 84 -10.22 -17.81 -11.05
C ARG A 84 -10.23 -16.48 -10.30
N SER A 85 -10.67 -16.47 -9.04
CA SER A 85 -10.68 -15.26 -8.21
C SER A 85 -9.28 -14.65 -8.14
N LEU A 86 -9.19 -13.35 -8.36
CA LEU A 86 -7.96 -12.57 -8.21
C LEU A 86 -7.79 -12.06 -6.78
N THR A 87 -8.89 -11.87 -6.06
CA THR A 87 -8.91 -11.23 -4.74
C THR A 87 -9.38 -12.18 -3.65
N LYS A 88 -9.22 -11.75 -2.40
CA LYS A 88 -9.94 -12.36 -1.27
C LYS A 88 -11.45 -12.19 -1.49
N VAL A 89 -12.19 -13.13 -0.94
CA VAL A 89 -13.64 -13.20 -1.05
C VAL A 89 -14.25 -12.34 0.05
N ILE A 90 -15.07 -11.37 -0.33
CA ILE A 90 -15.82 -10.56 0.62
C ILE A 90 -17.11 -11.29 0.97
N ASN A 91 -17.27 -11.65 2.23
CA ASN A 91 -18.53 -12.14 2.76
C ASN A 91 -19.18 -11.04 3.62
N LYS A 92 -20.47 -10.80 3.42
CA LYS A 92 -21.21 -9.80 4.19
C LYS A 92 -22.70 -10.14 4.26
N THR A 93 -23.36 -9.65 5.29
CA THR A 93 -24.80 -9.65 5.41
C THR A 93 -25.31 -8.26 5.05
N ARG A 94 -26.33 -8.16 4.20
CA ARG A 94 -27.06 -6.92 3.94
C ARG A 94 -28.37 -6.96 4.72
N ILE A 95 -28.62 -5.93 5.51
CA ILE A 95 -29.91 -5.65 6.12
C ILE A 95 -30.54 -4.53 5.30
N SER A 96 -31.71 -4.78 4.70
CA SER A 96 -32.42 -3.83 3.85
C SER A 96 -33.68 -3.36 4.56
N PHE A 97 -33.90 -2.05 4.59
CA PHE A 97 -35.08 -1.42 5.20
C PHE A 97 -35.41 -0.12 4.46
N GLN A 98 -36.61 0.42 4.70
CA GLN A 98 -37.04 1.69 4.14
C GLN A 98 -37.30 2.68 5.27
N LEU A 99 -36.94 3.94 5.04
CA LEU A 99 -37.22 5.04 5.96
C LEU A 99 -37.48 6.30 5.14
N SER A 100 -38.60 6.98 5.41
CA SER A 100 -38.99 8.23 4.73
C SER A 100 -38.91 8.13 3.19
N GLY A 101 -39.40 7.02 2.63
CA GLY A 101 -39.41 6.76 1.18
C GLY A 101 -38.06 6.42 0.54
N ASN A 102 -36.96 6.40 1.30
CA ASN A 102 -35.63 6.03 0.81
C ASN A 102 -35.27 4.58 1.16
N SER A 103 -34.51 3.93 0.28
CA SER A 103 -33.99 2.58 0.52
C SER A 103 -32.64 2.62 1.21
N PHE A 104 -32.53 1.90 2.32
CA PHE A 104 -31.32 1.78 3.11
C PHE A 104 -30.77 0.35 3.09
N TYR A 105 -29.45 0.24 3.04
CA TYR A 105 -28.73 -1.02 3.08
C TYR A 105 -27.59 -0.96 4.09
N LEU A 106 -27.76 -1.60 5.24
CA LEU A 106 -26.69 -1.80 6.21
C LEU A 106 -25.90 -3.06 5.85
N TYR A 107 -24.61 -2.91 5.59
CA TYR A 107 -23.70 -4.03 5.32
C TYR A 107 -22.86 -4.35 6.55
N ARG A 108 -23.02 -5.57 7.08
CA ARG A 108 -22.15 -6.16 8.10
C ARG A 108 -21.19 -7.13 7.44
N PHE A 109 -19.90 -6.85 7.51
CA PHE A 109 -18.89 -7.66 6.86
C PHE A 109 -18.43 -8.83 7.76
N LYS A 110 -17.63 -9.76 7.23
CA LYS A 110 -17.15 -10.97 7.94
C LYS A 110 -15.67 -11.21 7.65
N GLY A 111 -15.02 -12.02 8.48
CA GLY A 111 -13.59 -12.34 8.35
C GLY A 111 -12.73 -11.12 8.68
N ASN A 112 -11.69 -10.84 7.89
CA ASN A 112 -10.79 -9.68 8.10
C ASN A 112 -11.48 -8.31 8.01
N LEU A 113 -12.76 -8.28 7.66
CA LEU A 113 -13.59 -7.08 7.58
C LEU A 113 -14.69 -7.06 8.67
N GLN A 114 -14.67 -7.97 9.65
CA GLN A 114 -15.78 -8.15 10.58
C GLN A 114 -16.15 -6.89 11.38
N ASP A 115 -15.17 -6.03 11.67
CA ASP A 115 -15.36 -4.80 12.44
C ASP A 115 -15.88 -3.64 11.55
N LEU A 116 -16.06 -3.88 10.25
CA LEU A 116 -16.57 -2.89 9.30
C LEU A 116 -18.08 -3.01 9.16
N MET A 117 -18.78 -1.89 9.39
CA MET A 117 -20.18 -1.71 9.02
C MET A 117 -20.37 -0.46 8.17
N ILE A 118 -21.06 -0.62 7.04
CA ILE A 118 -21.34 0.48 6.12
C ILE A 118 -22.84 0.56 5.89
N LEU A 119 -23.43 1.68 6.23
CA LEU A 119 -24.79 2.02 5.82
C LEU A 119 -24.76 2.69 4.45
N LYS A 120 -25.64 2.27 3.55
CA LYS A 120 -25.85 2.95 2.25
C LYS A 120 -27.27 3.43 2.13
N VAL A 121 -27.41 4.65 1.63
CA VAL A 121 -28.70 5.23 1.22
C VAL A 121 -28.70 5.34 -0.28
N VAL A 122 -29.76 4.87 -0.94
CA VAL A 122 -29.85 4.87 -2.41
C VAL A 122 -30.89 5.87 -2.88
N PHE A 123 -30.49 6.70 -3.83
CA PHE A 123 -31.29 7.75 -4.42
C PHE A 123 -31.44 7.52 -5.93
N PRO A 124 -32.59 7.89 -6.50
CA PRO A 124 -32.82 7.76 -7.94
C PRO A 124 -32.05 8.81 -8.74
N THR A 125 -31.75 9.99 -8.15
CA THR A 125 -31.05 11.09 -8.81
C THR A 125 -30.03 11.76 -7.88
N PHE A 126 -29.13 12.55 -8.47
CA PHE A 126 -28.09 13.29 -7.74
C PHE A 126 -28.67 14.45 -6.92
N GLU A 127 -29.69 15.12 -7.43
CA GLU A 127 -30.40 16.22 -6.76
C GLU A 127 -31.04 15.72 -5.46
N LYS A 128 -31.74 14.57 -5.50
CA LYS A 128 -32.31 13.96 -4.29
C LYS A 128 -31.23 13.55 -3.29
N ALA A 129 -30.09 13.07 -3.75
CA ALA A 129 -28.97 12.73 -2.87
C ALA A 129 -28.37 13.97 -2.18
N LYS A 130 -28.27 15.09 -2.89
CA LYS A 130 -27.80 16.39 -2.36
C LYS A 130 -28.77 17.00 -1.35
N GLN A 131 -30.07 16.94 -1.64
CA GLN A 131 -31.13 17.46 -0.76
C GLN A 131 -31.39 16.58 0.46
N PHE A 132 -30.87 15.35 0.47
CA PHE A 132 -31.05 14.44 1.59
C PHE A 132 -30.37 14.98 2.86
N ASN A 133 -31.20 15.34 3.84
CA ASN A 133 -30.75 15.62 5.19
C ASN A 133 -30.80 14.32 6.00
N PRO A 134 -29.66 13.74 6.41
CA PRO A 134 -29.66 12.52 7.20
C PRO A 134 -30.41 12.72 8.52
N PRO A 135 -31.24 11.76 8.96
CA PRO A 135 -31.80 11.71 10.31
C PRO A 135 -30.73 11.94 11.39
N LEU A 136 -31.13 12.45 12.56
CA LEU A 136 -30.21 12.82 13.64
C LEU A 136 -29.23 11.68 14.01
N PHE A 137 -29.74 10.45 14.11
CA PHE A 137 -28.93 9.27 14.42
C PHE A 137 -27.92 8.88 13.32
N LEU A 138 -28.08 9.40 12.09
CA LEU A 138 -27.11 9.22 10.99
C LEU A 138 -26.10 10.36 10.91
N LYS A 139 -26.45 11.56 11.42
CA LYS A 139 -25.54 12.72 11.40
C LYS A 139 -24.28 12.50 12.23
N THR A 140 -24.33 11.62 13.22
CA THR A 140 -23.16 11.24 14.05
C THR A 140 -22.17 10.36 13.30
N TYR A 141 -22.60 9.69 12.23
CA TYR A 141 -21.74 8.78 11.48
C TYR A 141 -20.93 9.50 10.42
N LYS A 142 -19.65 9.12 10.31
CA LYS A 142 -18.75 9.65 9.28
C LYS A 142 -19.25 9.26 7.88
N GLU A 143 -19.49 10.26 7.03
CA GLU A 143 -19.77 10.04 5.62
C GLU A 143 -18.48 9.64 4.86
N ILE A 144 -18.57 8.55 4.09
CA ILE A 144 -17.48 7.91 3.35
C ILE A 144 -17.88 7.66 1.89
N SER A 145 -18.77 8.51 1.37
CA SER A 145 -19.30 8.40 -0.01
C SER A 145 -18.17 8.47 -1.04
N GLU A 146 -17.27 9.44 -0.87
CA GLU A 146 -16.13 9.73 -1.76
C GLU A 146 -14.82 9.02 -1.36
N ASP A 147 -14.80 8.35 -0.20
CA ASP A 147 -13.60 7.64 0.26
C ASP A 147 -13.48 6.29 -0.49
N GLU A 148 -12.55 6.28 -1.46
CA GLU A 148 -12.29 5.09 -2.28
C GLU A 148 -11.86 3.87 -1.47
N ASN A 149 -11.29 4.04 -0.28
CA ASN A 149 -10.81 2.91 0.54
C ASN A 149 -11.95 1.94 0.89
N PHE A 150 -13.18 2.46 0.99
CA PHE A 150 -14.38 1.69 1.29
C PHE A 150 -15.09 1.13 0.05
N TYR A 151 -14.53 1.34 -1.15
CA TYR A 151 -15.10 0.76 -2.37
C TYR A 151 -14.86 -0.75 -2.39
N SER A 152 -15.84 -1.51 -2.88
CA SER A 152 -15.77 -2.98 -2.85
C SER A 152 -14.50 -3.56 -3.49
N LYS A 153 -13.93 -2.90 -4.51
CA LYS A 153 -12.67 -3.32 -5.14
C LYS A 153 -11.48 -3.16 -4.18
N ASN A 154 -11.41 -2.04 -3.46
CA ASN A 154 -10.33 -1.73 -2.54
C ASN A 154 -10.45 -2.55 -1.25
N LEU A 155 -11.67 -2.78 -0.75
CA LEU A 155 -11.93 -3.74 0.32
C LEU A 155 -11.48 -5.17 -0.06
N ALA A 156 -11.61 -5.57 -1.32
CA ALA A 156 -11.20 -6.91 -1.77
C ALA A 156 -9.67 -7.05 -1.91
N LEU A 157 -9.00 -5.96 -2.29
CA LEU A 157 -7.55 -5.92 -2.54
C LEU A 157 -6.71 -5.67 -1.27
N TYR A 158 -7.21 -4.78 -0.41
CA TYR A 158 -6.46 -4.20 0.69
C TYR A 158 -7.14 -4.40 2.05
N GLY A 159 -8.44 -4.71 2.07
CA GLY A 159 -9.27 -4.73 3.28
C GLY A 159 -8.74 -5.65 4.39
N ASP A 160 -8.32 -5.02 5.48
CA ASP A 160 -8.04 -5.67 6.76
C ASP A 160 -8.23 -4.62 7.87
N PHE A 161 -9.33 -4.72 8.61
CA PHE A 161 -9.69 -3.80 9.69
C PHE A 161 -9.59 -4.45 11.07
N SER A 162 -9.09 -5.69 11.12
CA SER A 162 -8.99 -6.47 12.36
C SER A 162 -7.97 -5.90 13.36
N LYS A 163 -7.12 -4.96 12.93
CA LYS A 163 -6.06 -4.37 13.74
C LYS A 163 -5.94 -2.88 13.44
N ILE A 164 -6.09 -2.05 14.46
CA ILE A 164 -5.74 -0.63 14.40
C ILE A 164 -4.22 -0.54 14.48
N PHE A 165 -3.60 0.09 13.48
CA PHE A 165 -2.15 0.27 13.43
C PHE A 165 -1.74 1.60 14.04
N ASP A 166 -0.99 1.54 15.13
CA ASP A 166 -0.41 2.69 15.83
C ASP A 166 1.07 2.84 15.44
N SER A 167 1.35 3.85 14.61
CA SER A 167 2.70 4.15 14.14
C SER A 167 3.63 4.62 15.26
N ALA A 168 3.12 5.35 16.24
CA ALA A 168 3.96 5.91 17.29
C ALA A 168 4.37 4.86 18.32
N ARG A 169 3.43 3.97 18.68
CA ARG A 169 3.77 2.78 19.46
C ARG A 169 4.79 1.92 18.75
N CYS A 170 4.68 1.76 17.42
CA CYS A 170 5.66 1.02 16.63
C CYS A 170 7.06 1.66 16.72
N ILE A 171 7.17 2.99 16.54
CA ILE A 171 8.45 3.70 16.63
C ILE A 171 9.04 3.59 18.05
N LYS A 172 8.23 3.71 19.11
CA LYS A 172 8.69 3.52 20.50
C LYS A 172 9.26 2.13 20.77
N ILE A 173 8.69 1.09 20.16
CA ILE A 173 9.21 -0.29 20.25
C ILE A 173 10.51 -0.41 19.46
N LEU A 174 10.55 0.12 18.23
CA LEU A 174 11.74 0.11 17.38
C LEU A 174 12.92 0.88 17.98
N ASP A 175 12.65 1.92 18.77
CA ASP A 175 13.71 2.67 19.47
C ASP A 175 14.48 1.75 20.44
N LYS A 176 13.79 0.80 21.09
CA LYS A 176 14.35 -0.12 22.09
C LYS A 176 14.95 -1.41 21.54
N GLN A 177 14.58 -1.83 20.33
CA GLN A 177 15.02 -3.10 19.75
C GLN A 177 15.97 -2.89 18.56
N GLU A 178 17.03 -3.70 18.44
CA GLU A 178 18.06 -3.52 17.41
C GLU A 178 17.66 -4.06 16.02
N GLU A 179 16.93 -5.17 15.96
CA GLU A 179 16.53 -5.79 14.69
C GLU A 179 15.07 -6.22 14.72
N ILE A 180 14.24 -5.59 13.89
CA ILE A 180 12.83 -5.97 13.72
C ILE A 180 12.53 -6.13 12.23
N SER A 181 11.95 -7.27 11.88
CA SER A 181 11.34 -7.45 10.56
C SER A 181 10.06 -6.63 10.46
N LEU A 182 10.00 -5.75 9.45
CA LEU A 182 8.83 -4.92 9.21
C LEU A 182 7.74 -5.74 8.49
N HIS A 183 6.58 -5.86 9.15
CA HIS A 183 5.38 -6.49 8.59
C HIS A 183 4.23 -5.49 8.60
N PHE A 184 4.05 -4.81 7.47
CA PHE A 184 3.03 -3.77 7.34
C PHE A 184 1.63 -4.35 7.11
N PRO A 185 0.59 -3.81 7.77
CA PRO A 185 -0.79 -4.22 7.50
C PRO A 185 -1.25 -3.75 6.12
N SER A 186 -2.25 -4.44 5.55
CA SER A 186 -2.64 -4.25 4.13
C SER A 186 -3.20 -2.87 3.81
N GLN A 187 -3.80 -2.18 4.79
CA GLN A 187 -4.40 -0.85 4.66
C GLN A 187 -3.50 0.30 5.14
N ILE A 188 -2.26 0.03 5.58
CA ILE A 188 -1.41 1.12 6.08
C ILE A 188 -1.20 2.16 4.99
N GLN A 189 -1.30 3.43 5.39
CA GLN A 189 -1.06 4.54 4.49
C GLN A 189 0.46 4.75 4.29
N SER A 190 0.83 5.22 3.11
CA SER A 190 2.21 5.22 2.64
C SER A 190 3.14 6.09 3.47
N PHE A 191 2.68 7.24 3.97
CA PHE A 191 3.45 8.14 4.82
C PHE A 191 3.80 7.46 6.14
N LYS A 192 2.81 6.91 6.85
CA LYS A 192 3.02 6.22 8.13
C LYS A 192 4.02 5.08 8.01
N ALA A 193 3.89 4.27 6.95
CA ALA A 193 4.81 3.17 6.71
C ALA A 193 6.21 3.63 6.29
N GLY A 194 6.29 4.63 5.40
CA GLY A 194 7.55 5.17 4.94
C GLY A 194 8.35 5.83 6.06
N LYS A 195 7.66 6.52 6.96
CA LYS A 195 8.25 7.08 8.19
C LYS A 195 8.84 5.99 9.08
N ILE A 196 8.13 4.88 9.30
CA ILE A 196 8.65 3.73 10.06
C ILE A 196 9.86 3.09 9.37
N LEU A 197 9.80 2.89 8.04
CA LEU A 197 10.93 2.34 7.30
C LEU A 197 12.14 3.27 7.38
N LEU A 198 11.95 4.57 7.16
CA LEU A 198 13.03 5.55 7.24
C LEU A 198 13.64 5.59 8.65
N PHE A 199 12.83 5.42 9.71
CA PHE A 199 13.33 5.28 11.07
C PHE A 199 14.24 4.05 11.25
N VAL A 200 13.85 2.89 10.73
CA VAL A 200 14.68 1.69 10.77
C VAL A 200 15.99 1.87 10.01
N LEU A 201 15.93 2.44 8.80
CA LEU A 201 17.12 2.72 7.99
C LEU A 201 18.04 3.72 8.68
N PHE A 202 17.47 4.76 9.28
CA PHE A 202 18.20 5.79 9.97
C PHE A 202 18.86 5.28 11.25
N LYS A 203 18.18 4.41 12.02
CA LYS A 203 18.77 3.75 13.19
C LYS A 203 19.97 2.90 12.80
N ARG A 204 19.85 2.11 11.73
CA ARG A 204 20.99 1.36 11.18
C ARG A 204 22.13 2.29 10.79
N PHE A 205 21.84 3.33 10.00
CA PHE A 205 22.82 4.33 9.60
C PHE A 205 23.57 4.97 10.79
N LYS A 206 22.87 5.32 11.88
CA LYS A 206 23.50 5.80 13.13
C LYS A 206 24.44 4.74 13.73
N LYS A 207 24.02 3.48 13.79
CA LYS A 207 24.81 2.36 14.34
C LYS A 207 26.09 2.15 13.53
N GLU A 208 25.98 2.01 12.20
CA GLU A 208 27.15 1.79 11.33
C GLU A 208 28.12 2.98 11.38
N LYS A 209 27.60 4.22 11.48
CA LYS A 209 28.42 5.42 11.66
C LYS A 209 29.27 5.32 12.92
N ILE A 210 28.63 5.02 14.06
CA ILE A 210 29.32 4.91 15.35
C ILE A 210 30.36 3.79 15.30
N GLN A 211 30.03 2.64 14.71
CA GLN A 211 30.96 1.52 14.56
C GLN A 211 32.18 1.87 13.71
N PHE A 212 32.01 2.61 12.61
CA PHE A 212 33.13 3.11 11.82
C PHE A 212 34.01 4.09 12.61
N LEU A 213 33.40 5.05 13.33
CA LEU A 213 34.14 6.04 14.12
C LEU A 213 34.88 5.41 15.31
N GLN A 214 34.34 4.36 15.91
CA GLN A 214 34.99 3.62 17.01
C GLN A 214 36.10 2.68 16.51
N LYS A 215 35.90 2.07 15.34
CA LYS A 215 36.85 1.14 14.73
C LYS A 215 36.99 1.45 13.25
N VAL A 216 37.95 2.32 12.95
CA VAL A 216 38.25 2.77 11.58
C VAL A 216 38.76 1.58 10.77
N SER A 217 37.95 1.12 9.82
CA SER A 217 38.30 0.02 8.91
C SER A 217 37.49 0.11 7.62
N VAL A 218 38.04 -0.45 6.54
CA VAL A 218 37.36 -0.54 5.24
C VAL A 218 36.03 -1.28 5.36
N GLU A 219 35.97 -2.35 6.15
CA GLU A 219 34.75 -3.14 6.31
C GLU A 219 33.63 -2.33 6.98
N ASN A 220 33.95 -1.62 8.07
CA ASN A 220 32.98 -0.75 8.72
C ASN A 220 32.55 0.43 7.82
N LEU A 221 33.47 0.96 7.01
CA LEU A 221 33.13 1.99 6.02
C LEU A 221 32.17 1.45 4.94
N LYS A 222 32.38 0.22 4.47
CA LYS A 222 31.48 -0.45 3.52
C LYS A 222 30.08 -0.63 4.11
N GLN A 223 29.99 -1.10 5.36
CA GLN A 223 28.72 -1.27 6.06
C GLN A 223 27.99 0.06 6.23
N PHE A 224 28.71 1.12 6.63
CA PHE A 224 28.20 2.48 6.66
C PHE A 224 27.69 2.92 5.27
N TYR A 225 28.50 2.76 4.23
CA TYR A 225 28.13 3.14 2.86
C TYR A 225 26.90 2.39 2.34
N THR A 226 26.75 1.10 2.68
CA THR A 226 25.56 0.32 2.38
C THR A 226 24.33 0.93 3.06
N SER A 227 24.41 1.27 4.34
CA SER A 227 23.29 1.90 5.07
C SER A 227 22.92 3.28 4.48
N LEU A 228 23.91 4.09 4.13
CA LEU A 228 23.72 5.38 3.45
C LEU A 228 23.07 5.21 2.07
N SER A 229 23.48 4.18 1.33
CA SER A 229 22.90 3.86 0.03
C SER A 229 21.42 3.46 0.14
N GLN A 230 21.03 2.74 1.19
CA GLN A 230 19.62 2.41 1.43
C GLN A 230 18.76 3.64 1.72
N ILE A 231 19.28 4.63 2.47
CA ILE A 231 18.59 5.91 2.69
C ILE A 231 18.42 6.68 1.37
N ASN A 232 19.46 6.73 0.54
CA ASN A 232 19.38 7.37 -0.78
C ASN A 232 18.35 6.67 -1.69
N ILE A 233 18.36 5.34 -1.74
CA ILE A 233 17.37 4.54 -2.48
C ILE A 233 15.94 4.84 -1.97
N PHE A 234 15.76 4.96 -0.66
CA PHE A 234 14.47 5.36 -0.08
C PHE A 234 14.00 6.69 -0.66
N PHE A 235 14.82 7.75 -0.61
CA PHE A 235 14.42 9.08 -1.11
C PHE A 235 14.21 9.12 -2.63
N ASP A 236 14.92 8.28 -3.39
CA ASP A 236 14.69 8.12 -4.83
C ASP A 236 13.37 7.43 -5.17
N LEU A 237 13.03 6.37 -4.42
CA LEU A 237 11.80 5.63 -4.64
C LEU A 237 10.59 6.43 -4.15
N PHE A 238 10.72 7.18 -3.07
CA PHE A 238 9.60 7.74 -2.32
C PHE A 238 9.53 9.26 -2.35
N THR A 239 9.66 9.85 -3.54
CA THR A 239 9.81 11.29 -3.80
C THR A 239 8.73 12.25 -3.28
N THR A 240 7.61 11.74 -2.77
CA THR A 240 6.45 12.56 -2.34
C THR A 240 5.83 12.09 -1.02
N LEU A 241 6.59 11.35 -0.21
CA LEU A 241 6.09 10.86 1.08
C LEU A 241 6.10 11.97 2.13
N PHE A 242 7.11 12.82 2.12
CA PHE A 242 7.22 13.93 3.05
C PHE A 242 6.85 15.24 2.35
N GLU A 243 6.63 16.28 3.15
CA GLU A 243 6.54 17.66 2.68
C GLU A 243 7.74 17.97 1.75
N ALA A 244 7.48 18.65 0.64
CA ALA A 244 8.41 18.77 -0.48
C ALA A 244 9.72 19.48 -0.10
N SER A 245 9.66 20.54 0.69
CA SER A 245 10.85 21.28 1.12
C SER A 245 11.73 20.42 2.05
N ILE A 246 11.11 19.74 3.02
CA ILE A 246 11.79 18.84 3.96
C ILE A 246 12.43 17.67 3.21
N GLN A 247 11.66 17.04 2.31
CA GLN A 247 12.13 15.91 1.53
C GLN A 247 13.33 16.29 0.65
N SER A 248 13.27 17.46 0.03
CA SER A 248 14.34 17.94 -0.86
C SER A 248 15.61 18.26 -0.08
N LYS A 249 15.50 18.92 1.09
CA LYS A 249 16.61 19.19 2.01
C LYS A 249 17.31 17.89 2.43
N LEU A 250 16.55 16.91 2.91
CA LEU A 250 17.09 15.63 3.37
C LEU A 250 17.73 14.85 2.22
N LYS A 251 17.05 14.74 1.07
CA LYS A 251 17.58 14.05 -0.10
C LYS A 251 18.91 14.65 -0.55
N HIS A 252 18.96 15.98 -0.70
CA HIS A 252 20.17 16.67 -1.12
C HIS A 252 21.34 16.41 -0.15
N TYR A 253 21.07 16.43 1.15
CA TYR A 253 22.09 16.12 2.15
C TYR A 253 22.67 14.70 1.99
N PHE A 254 21.83 13.68 1.93
CA PHE A 254 22.29 12.29 1.84
C PHE A 254 22.94 11.95 0.49
N VAL A 255 22.53 12.61 -0.59
CA VAL A 255 23.18 12.49 -1.91
C VAL A 255 24.58 13.09 -1.85
N ASN A 256 24.73 14.30 -1.31
CA ASN A 256 26.03 14.96 -1.21
C ASN A 256 26.98 14.18 -0.27
N LEU A 257 26.47 13.67 0.86
CA LEU A 257 27.25 12.82 1.75
C LEU A 257 27.75 11.56 1.04
N LYS A 258 26.91 10.93 0.20
CA LYS A 258 27.30 9.76 -0.56
C LYS A 258 28.37 10.07 -1.61
N GLN A 259 28.29 11.23 -2.28
CA GLN A 259 29.29 11.68 -3.26
C GLN A 259 30.66 11.98 -2.64
N GLN A 260 30.69 12.36 -1.36
CA GLN A 260 31.94 12.61 -0.64
C GLN A 260 32.69 11.32 -0.27
N ILE A 261 32.05 10.15 -0.43
CA ILE A 261 32.60 8.84 -0.03
C ILE A 261 32.79 7.97 -1.27
N ASP A 262 34.04 7.77 -1.66
CA ASP A 262 34.39 6.84 -2.74
C ASP A 262 34.84 5.50 -2.15
N ILE A 263 34.06 4.45 -2.39
CA ILE A 263 34.37 3.09 -1.94
C ILE A 263 34.98 2.21 -3.05
N THR A 264 35.22 2.76 -4.25
CA THR A 264 35.69 1.99 -5.41
C THR A 264 37.22 1.84 -5.45
N GLN A 265 37.96 2.75 -4.81
CA GLN A 265 39.43 2.73 -4.75
C GLN A 265 39.95 2.31 -3.37
N ILE A 266 39.56 1.12 -2.91
CA ILE A 266 39.78 0.63 -1.53
C ILE A 266 41.26 0.64 -1.09
N HIS A 267 42.19 0.45 -2.02
CA HIS A 267 43.63 0.32 -1.72
C HIS A 267 44.35 1.65 -1.47
N ALA A 268 43.70 2.79 -1.72
CA ALA A 268 44.26 4.14 -1.50
C ALA A 268 43.36 5.01 -0.58
N LEU A 269 42.46 4.38 0.19
CA LEU A 269 41.54 5.12 1.05
C LEU A 269 42.27 5.72 2.25
N ASP A 270 42.40 7.05 2.24
CA ASP A 270 42.60 7.82 3.47
C ASP A 270 41.31 7.75 4.30
N LEU A 271 41.28 6.82 5.26
CA LEU A 271 40.13 6.61 6.13
C LEU A 271 39.94 7.77 7.12
N GLU A 272 41.01 8.52 7.44
CA GLU A 272 40.95 9.64 8.39
C GLU A 272 40.10 10.79 7.82
N ARG A 273 40.20 11.04 6.52
CA ARG A 273 39.31 11.99 5.82
C ARG A 273 37.83 11.69 6.07
N TYR A 274 37.43 10.42 6.08
CA TYR A 274 36.04 10.04 6.32
C TYR A 274 35.63 10.20 7.79
N VAL A 275 36.57 10.05 8.73
CA VAL A 275 36.32 10.38 10.15
C VAL A 275 35.94 11.85 10.30
N PHE A 276 36.65 12.76 9.61
CA PHE A 276 36.34 14.19 9.63
C PHE A 276 34.94 14.49 9.05
N ILE A 277 34.63 13.94 7.87
CA ILE A 277 33.32 14.11 7.21
C ILE A 277 32.18 13.64 8.13
N LEU A 278 32.35 12.49 8.79
CA LEU A 278 31.32 11.90 9.63
C LEU A 278 31.21 12.54 11.02
N SER A 279 32.21 13.31 11.43
CA SER A 279 32.21 14.05 12.72
C SER A 279 31.70 15.49 12.58
N ASP A 280 31.34 15.92 11.37
CA ASP A 280 30.86 17.27 11.07
C ASP A 280 29.60 17.66 11.88
N LEU A 281 29.58 18.90 12.40
CA LEU A 281 28.46 19.49 13.13
C LEU A 281 27.18 19.54 12.27
N LYS A 282 27.32 19.79 10.96
CA LYS A 282 26.18 19.78 10.04
C LYS A 282 25.52 18.41 9.98
N MET A 283 26.31 17.33 10.02
CA MET A 283 25.77 15.97 10.10
C MET A 283 24.97 15.76 11.38
N HIS A 284 25.51 16.20 12.51
CA HIS A 284 24.81 16.09 13.79
C HIS A 284 23.46 16.84 13.76
N SER A 285 23.44 18.07 13.26
CA SER A 285 22.21 18.85 13.12
C SER A 285 21.17 18.16 12.23
N VAL A 286 21.55 17.67 11.04
CA VAL A 286 20.62 16.97 10.15
C VAL A 286 20.09 15.67 10.76
N MET A 287 20.92 14.96 11.53
CA MET A 287 20.49 13.76 12.24
C MET A 287 19.44 14.07 13.32
N LEU A 288 19.59 15.17 14.06
CA LEU A 288 18.60 15.62 15.04
C LEU A 288 17.29 16.05 14.38
N ASP A 289 17.35 16.84 13.30
CA ASP A 289 16.18 17.24 12.50
C ASP A 289 15.39 16.00 12.06
N LEU A 290 16.09 15.02 11.47
CA LEU A 290 15.46 13.80 10.98
C LEU A 290 14.87 12.97 12.12
N GLU A 291 15.56 12.84 13.25
CA GLU A 291 15.04 12.13 14.41
C GLU A 291 13.75 12.78 14.94
N PHE A 292 13.72 14.11 15.01
CA PHE A 292 12.53 14.86 15.43
C PHE A 292 11.35 14.62 14.47
N ILE A 293 11.57 14.76 13.16
CA ILE A 293 10.54 14.51 12.12
C ILE A 293 9.99 13.08 12.25
N LEU A 294 10.86 12.10 12.44
CA LEU A 294 10.48 10.69 12.51
C LEU A 294 9.78 10.32 13.83
N LYS A 295 10.05 11.01 14.93
CA LYS A 295 9.37 10.74 16.21
C LYS A 295 8.05 11.51 16.37
N ASN A 296 7.89 12.63 15.66
CA ASN A 296 6.75 13.54 15.82
C ASN A 296 5.52 13.11 14.99
N GLU A 297 4.32 13.05 15.59
CA GLU A 297 3.08 12.59 14.94
C GLU A 297 2.35 13.62 14.05
N HIS A 298 2.83 14.86 13.96
CA HIS A 298 2.14 15.88 13.18
C HIS A 298 2.08 15.57 11.68
N ASP A 299 0.88 15.72 11.11
CA ASP A 299 0.63 15.59 9.67
C ASP A 299 1.32 16.69 8.84
N PHE A 300 1.89 17.71 9.48
CA PHE A 300 2.73 18.74 8.86
C PHE A 300 3.83 18.16 7.98
N TYR A 301 4.42 17.03 8.39
CA TYR A 301 5.51 16.38 7.65
C TYR A 301 5.03 15.54 6.47
N GLN A 302 3.72 15.36 6.30
CA GLN A 302 3.14 14.50 5.28
C GLN A 302 3.17 15.15 3.89
N GLY A 303 3.56 14.38 2.89
CA GLY A 303 3.53 14.81 1.49
C GLY A 303 2.11 14.77 0.88
N ALA A 304 1.94 15.46 -0.24
CA ALA A 304 0.63 15.64 -0.89
C ALA A 304 0.00 14.38 -1.53
N LYS A 305 0.74 13.28 -1.68
CA LYS A 305 0.30 12.07 -2.42
C LYS A 305 0.15 10.85 -1.52
N GLU A 306 -0.69 10.98 -0.49
CA GLU A 306 -0.95 9.86 0.40
C GLU A 306 -1.88 8.81 -0.23
N GLN A 307 -1.55 7.55 -0.02
CA GLN A 307 -2.30 6.40 -0.53
C GLN A 307 -2.00 5.14 0.26
N ILE A 308 -2.73 4.06 0.01
CA ILE A 308 -2.42 2.74 0.57
C ILE A 308 -1.02 2.30 0.12
N LEU A 309 -0.15 1.94 1.09
CA LEU A 309 1.24 1.54 0.83
C LEU A 309 1.33 0.42 -0.20
N LYS A 310 0.49 -0.61 -0.09
CA LYS A 310 0.53 -1.76 -1.01
C LYS A 310 0.36 -1.35 -2.48
N ARG A 311 -0.49 -0.35 -2.75
CA ARG A 311 -0.68 0.23 -4.08
C ARG A 311 0.58 0.95 -4.56
N LEU A 312 1.16 1.79 -3.71
CA LEU A 312 2.41 2.51 -4.00
C LEU A 312 3.55 1.53 -4.31
N ILE A 313 3.76 0.51 -3.47
CA ILE A 313 4.82 -0.50 -3.66
C ILE A 313 4.58 -1.31 -4.93
N ALA A 314 3.33 -1.73 -5.19
CA ALA A 314 3.02 -2.45 -6.42
C ALA A 314 3.35 -1.64 -7.67
N PHE A 315 3.02 -0.34 -7.65
CA PHE A 315 3.37 0.59 -8.74
C PHE A 315 4.89 0.74 -8.89
N LYS A 316 5.62 1.02 -7.81
CA LYS A 316 7.08 1.22 -7.84
C LYS A 316 7.81 -0.04 -8.28
N LEU A 317 7.53 -1.19 -7.66
CA LEU A 317 8.16 -2.46 -8.03
C LEU A 317 7.86 -2.82 -9.50
N ARG A 318 6.63 -2.61 -9.97
CA ARG A 318 6.27 -2.81 -11.38
C ARG A 318 7.09 -1.88 -12.29
N LYS A 319 7.24 -0.60 -11.93
CA LYS A 319 8.01 0.39 -12.71
C LYS A 319 9.46 -0.06 -12.86
N GLU A 320 10.13 -0.39 -11.76
CA GLU A 320 11.53 -0.81 -11.77
C GLU A 320 11.72 -2.11 -12.57
N LEU A 321 10.83 -3.10 -12.39
CA LEU A 321 10.88 -4.35 -13.16
C LEU A 321 10.67 -4.14 -14.67
N VAL A 322 9.80 -3.21 -15.07
CA VAL A 322 9.61 -2.86 -16.49
C VAL A 322 10.83 -2.12 -17.03
N PHE A 323 11.45 -1.25 -16.24
CA PHE A 323 12.62 -0.50 -16.65
C PHE A 323 13.84 -1.40 -16.81
N LEU A 324 14.11 -2.26 -15.82
CA LEU A 324 15.14 -3.30 -15.90
C LEU A 324 14.97 -4.16 -17.16
N LYS A 325 13.74 -4.63 -17.42
CA LYS A 325 13.43 -5.38 -18.65
C LYS A 325 13.79 -4.60 -19.92
N LYS A 326 13.45 -3.30 -19.98
CA LYS A 326 13.77 -2.47 -21.16
C LYS A 326 15.28 -2.34 -21.34
N LYS A 327 16.04 -2.13 -20.27
CA LYS A 327 17.50 -2.03 -20.31
C LYS A 327 18.16 -3.34 -20.75
N ILE A 328 17.71 -4.49 -20.22
CA ILE A 328 18.20 -5.82 -20.62
C ILE A 328 17.99 -6.06 -22.12
N VAL A 329 16.79 -5.74 -22.64
CA VAL A 329 16.48 -5.91 -24.08
C VAL A 329 17.35 -5.01 -24.96
N LYS A 330 17.73 -3.83 -24.46
CA LYS A 330 18.61 -2.89 -25.16
C LYS A 330 20.10 -3.11 -24.85
N SER A 331 20.46 -4.24 -24.24
CA SER A 331 21.86 -4.59 -23.90
C SER A 331 22.63 -3.50 -23.14
N HIS A 332 21.98 -2.77 -22.24
CA HIS A 332 22.66 -1.75 -21.43
C HIS A 332 23.49 -2.42 -20.32
N SER A 333 24.76 -2.03 -20.18
CA SER A 333 25.69 -2.59 -19.19
C SER A 333 25.43 -2.14 -17.75
N ASN A 334 24.91 -0.93 -17.53
CA ASN A 334 24.65 -0.42 -16.18
C ASN A 334 23.20 -0.70 -15.71
N LEU A 335 23.06 -1.77 -14.92
CA LEU A 335 21.79 -2.24 -14.32
C LEU A 335 21.77 -2.16 -12.78
N ASP A 336 22.89 -1.81 -12.15
CA ASP A 336 23.08 -1.93 -10.70
C ASP A 336 22.06 -1.10 -9.93
N GLU A 337 21.79 0.11 -10.40
CA GLU A 337 20.84 1.02 -9.76
C GLU A 337 19.40 0.45 -9.72
N GLU A 338 18.93 -0.13 -10.83
CA GLU A 338 17.61 -0.78 -10.86
C GLU A 338 17.56 -2.03 -9.99
N ILE A 339 18.63 -2.81 -10.01
CA ILE A 339 18.73 -4.04 -9.24
C ILE A 339 18.69 -3.72 -7.75
N GLU A 340 19.44 -2.71 -7.30
CA GLU A 340 19.45 -2.28 -5.90
C GLU A 340 18.09 -1.71 -5.48
N ARG A 341 17.41 -0.94 -6.34
CA ARG A 341 16.02 -0.49 -6.09
C ARG A 341 15.04 -1.65 -5.97
N ILE A 342 15.15 -2.67 -6.83
CA ILE A 342 14.31 -3.87 -6.79
C ILE A 342 14.60 -4.68 -5.51
N LYS A 343 15.87 -4.90 -5.18
CA LYS A 343 16.30 -5.58 -3.95
C LYS A 343 15.74 -4.87 -2.72
N PHE A 344 15.86 -3.54 -2.67
CA PHE A 344 15.32 -2.73 -1.59
C PHE A 344 13.80 -2.94 -1.43
N LEU A 345 13.02 -2.81 -2.51
CA LEU A 345 11.57 -2.99 -2.47
C LEU A 345 11.18 -4.41 -2.05
N LEU A 346 11.89 -5.42 -2.55
CA LEU A 346 11.63 -6.82 -2.20
C LEU A 346 12.05 -7.13 -0.75
N CYS A 347 13.11 -6.51 -0.24
CA CYS A 347 13.59 -6.73 1.11
C CYS A 347 12.51 -6.35 2.13
N TYR A 348 11.99 -5.13 2.02
CA TYR A 348 11.10 -4.52 3.01
C TYR A 348 9.60 -4.77 2.79
N PHE A 349 9.16 -5.06 1.57
CA PHE A 349 7.72 -5.07 1.26
C PHE A 349 7.18 -6.36 0.64
N THR A 350 8.02 -7.38 0.42
CA THR A 350 7.57 -8.66 -0.17
C THR A 350 6.42 -9.31 0.63
N THR A 351 6.44 -9.18 1.95
CA THR A 351 5.45 -9.76 2.87
C THR A 351 4.03 -9.22 2.66
N MET A 352 3.89 -8.03 2.05
CA MET A 352 2.58 -7.45 1.71
C MET A 352 1.87 -8.21 0.58
N PHE A 353 2.59 -9.04 -0.15
CA PHE A 353 2.07 -9.81 -1.27
C PHE A 353 2.03 -11.29 -0.91
N GLU A 354 0.84 -11.89 -0.88
CA GLU A 354 0.62 -13.33 -0.64
C GLU A 354 1.07 -14.22 -1.83
N GLU A 355 1.87 -13.66 -2.74
CA GLU A 355 2.22 -14.26 -4.02
C GLU A 355 3.54 -15.01 -3.95
N LYS A 356 3.48 -16.34 -4.03
CA LYS A 356 4.67 -17.23 -4.10
C LYS A 356 5.71 -16.79 -5.15
N ASN A 357 5.26 -16.17 -6.25
CA ASN A 357 6.18 -15.71 -7.30
C ASN A 357 7.01 -14.48 -6.88
N ILE A 358 6.49 -13.61 -6.01
CA ILE A 358 7.23 -12.45 -5.50
C ILE A 358 8.27 -12.92 -4.48
N ASN A 359 7.95 -13.88 -3.62
CA ASN A 359 8.94 -14.50 -2.72
C ASN A 359 10.09 -15.17 -3.51
N LYS A 360 9.77 -15.88 -4.59
CA LYS A 360 10.77 -16.46 -5.51
C LYS A 360 11.58 -15.40 -6.26
N LEU A 361 11.03 -14.21 -6.45
CA LEU A 361 11.75 -13.09 -7.05
C LEU A 361 12.73 -12.50 -6.03
N LYS A 362 12.31 -12.34 -4.76
CA LYS A 362 13.18 -11.92 -3.66
C LYS A 362 14.39 -12.83 -3.55
N SER A 363 14.19 -14.15 -3.44
CA SER A 363 15.32 -15.09 -3.34
C SER A 363 16.27 -14.99 -4.54
N TYR A 364 15.73 -14.75 -5.73
CA TYR A 364 16.53 -14.61 -6.93
C TYR A 364 17.41 -13.34 -6.89
N PHE A 365 16.84 -12.18 -6.59
CA PHE A 365 17.63 -10.93 -6.51
C PHE A 365 18.59 -10.88 -5.31
N VAL A 366 18.34 -11.65 -4.25
CA VAL A 366 19.23 -11.72 -3.08
C VAL A 366 20.44 -12.62 -3.32
N CYS A 367 20.29 -13.70 -4.10
CA CYS A 367 21.34 -14.70 -4.30
C CYS A 367 22.09 -14.62 -5.64
N SER A 368 21.66 -13.78 -6.59
CA SER A 368 22.25 -13.76 -7.94
C SER A 368 23.23 -12.61 -8.11
N ASP A 369 24.43 -12.92 -8.61
CA ASP A 369 25.32 -11.91 -9.17
C ASP A 369 24.67 -11.19 -10.36
N VAL A 370 24.92 -9.89 -10.46
CA VAL A 370 24.36 -8.98 -11.48
C VAL A 370 24.58 -9.54 -12.89
N GLY A 371 25.73 -10.16 -13.15
CA GLY A 371 26.08 -10.75 -14.44
C GLY A 371 25.21 -11.95 -14.86
N LEU A 372 24.68 -12.73 -13.92
CA LEU A 372 23.87 -13.92 -14.23
C LEU A 372 22.43 -13.57 -14.66
N ILE A 373 21.99 -12.34 -14.42
CA ILE A 373 20.64 -11.86 -14.75
C ILE A 373 20.46 -11.71 -16.27
N PHE A 374 21.54 -11.45 -17.00
CA PHE A 374 21.53 -11.10 -18.43
C PHE A 374 20.99 -12.20 -19.36
N HIS A 375 21.14 -13.48 -18.97
CA HIS A 375 20.91 -14.60 -19.90
C HIS A 375 19.78 -15.55 -19.50
N ASP A 376 19.17 -15.39 -18.32
CA ASP A 376 18.13 -16.33 -17.89
C ASP A 376 16.73 -15.93 -18.40
N LYS A 377 16.33 -16.56 -19.52
CA LYS A 377 14.98 -16.50 -20.08
C LYS A 377 13.88 -16.83 -19.04
N LYS A 378 14.18 -17.60 -17.98
CA LYS A 378 13.22 -17.90 -16.90
C LYS A 378 12.93 -16.67 -16.06
N ILE A 379 13.90 -15.79 -15.79
CA ILE A 379 13.67 -14.52 -15.07
C ILE A 379 12.73 -13.65 -15.88
N MET A 380 12.98 -13.49 -17.19
CA MET A 380 12.14 -12.65 -18.04
C MET A 380 10.68 -13.11 -18.06
N LYS A 381 10.44 -14.42 -18.09
CA LYS A 381 9.10 -15.00 -17.94
C LYS A 381 8.49 -14.69 -16.56
N LYS A 382 9.28 -14.80 -15.47
CA LYS A 382 8.83 -14.46 -14.10
C LYS A 382 8.49 -12.97 -13.96
N ILE A 383 9.36 -12.07 -14.43
CA ILE A 383 9.14 -10.63 -14.44
C ILE A 383 7.83 -10.32 -15.16
N ASN A 384 7.62 -10.85 -16.37
CA ASN A 384 6.37 -10.63 -17.11
C ASN A 384 5.12 -11.08 -16.33
N LYS A 385 5.19 -12.22 -15.66
CA LYS A 385 4.08 -12.75 -14.85
C LYS A 385 3.79 -11.83 -13.64
N ILE A 386 4.84 -11.38 -12.94
CA ILE A 386 4.72 -10.53 -11.75
C ILE A 386 4.21 -9.14 -12.15
N THR A 387 4.78 -8.52 -13.19
CA THR A 387 4.34 -7.22 -13.70
C THR A 387 2.87 -7.22 -14.11
N LYS A 388 2.36 -8.32 -14.71
CA LYS A 388 0.92 -8.45 -15.00
C LYS A 388 0.07 -8.49 -13.74
N LYS A 389 0.51 -9.22 -12.71
CA LYS A 389 -0.21 -9.33 -11.43
C LYS A 389 -0.18 -8.04 -10.62
N LEU A 390 0.96 -7.35 -10.54
CA LEU A 390 1.06 -6.07 -9.83
C LEU A 390 0.12 -5.00 -10.41
N LYS A 391 -0.33 -5.14 -11.66
CA LYS A 391 -1.29 -4.24 -12.31
C LYS A 391 -2.63 -4.13 -11.58
N ILE A 392 -3.05 -5.17 -10.85
CA ILE A 392 -4.36 -5.18 -10.20
C ILE A 392 -4.41 -4.24 -9.00
N TYR A 393 -3.23 -3.85 -8.48
CA TYR A 393 -3.10 -2.97 -7.33
C TYR A 393 -2.87 -1.51 -7.72
N SER A 394 -2.62 -1.20 -9.00
CA SER A 394 -2.29 0.15 -9.49
C SER A 394 -3.53 0.95 -9.90
#